data_AF-A0A4V1RNX3-F1
#
_entry.id   AF-A0A4V1RNX3-F1
#
_cell.length_a   1.000
_cell.length_b   1.000
_cell.length_c   1.000
_cell.angle_alpha   90.00
_cell.angle_beta   90.00
_cell.angle_gamma   90.00
#
_symmetry.space_group_name_H-M   'P 1'
#
loop_
_entity.id
_entity.type
_entity.pdbx_description
1 polymer ?
#
loop_
_entity_poly.entity_id
_entity_poly.type
_entity_poly.pdbx_seq_one_letter_code
_entity_poly.pdbx_strand_id
1 'polypeptide(L)'
;MTPFILIAVILLVVIGGAAYVIRQRNREANIARADQLRTQAATQAQSTLPPTQDRAAEAEAKAEEARAAAERAEAEAEEARVAAAQAEAQHEGQVRAADRLDPRVDDRSDDYAAQVGGTVDQQPTPPAEANPAPQPEPQPETPATLPQRTRGAQEMPGKPIETDGSGGWFTRKDS
;
A
#
# COMPACT_ATOMS: atom_id res chain seq x y z
N MET A 1 -63.94 -61.14 8.53
CA MET A 1 -62.61 -60.67 8.99
C MET A 1 -61.49 -60.94 7.99
N THR A 2 -61.51 -62.06 7.25
CA THR A 2 -60.52 -62.40 6.21
C THR A 2 -60.39 -61.43 5.00
N PRO A 3 -61.46 -60.81 4.44
CA PRO A 3 -61.29 -59.96 3.25
C PRO A 3 -60.56 -58.64 3.55
N PHE A 4 -60.72 -58.08 4.76
CA PHE A 4 -60.00 -56.86 5.16
C PHE A 4 -58.49 -57.11 5.32
N ILE A 5 -58.10 -58.28 5.85
CA ILE A 5 -56.69 -58.66 5.96
C ILE A 5 -56.06 -58.80 4.57
N LEU A 6 -56.76 -59.45 3.64
CA LEU A 6 -56.31 -59.58 2.25
C LEU A 6 -56.10 -58.22 1.58
N ILE A 7 -57.06 -57.30 1.73
CA ILE A 7 -56.94 -55.93 1.19
C ILE A 7 -55.75 -55.19 1.81
N ALA A 8 -55.55 -55.29 3.12
CA ALA A 8 -54.44 -54.65 3.81
C ALA A 8 -53.07 -55.18 3.34
N VAL A 9 -52.94 -56.49 3.13
CA VAL A 9 -51.71 -57.11 2.62
C VAL A 9 -51.42 -56.66 1.18
N ILE A 10 -52.43 -56.65 0.31
CA ILE A 10 -52.28 -56.18 -1.07
C ILE A 10 -51.85 -54.70 -1.09
N LEU A 11 -52.46 -53.86 -0.25
CA LEU A 11 -52.10 -52.45 -0.14
C LEU A 11 -50.64 -52.27 0.32
N LEU A 12 -50.19 -53.05 1.32
CA LEU A 12 -48.81 -53.03 1.79
C LEU A 12 -47.82 -53.45 0.70
N VAL A 13 -48.15 -54.47 -0.10
CA VAL A 13 -47.30 -54.92 -1.22
C VAL A 13 -47.21 -53.83 -2.28
N VAL A 14 -48.32 -53.16 -2.61
CA VAL A 14 -48.33 -52.06 -3.60
C VAL A 14 -47.48 -50.88 -3.11
N ILE A 15 -47.63 -50.47 -1.85
CA ILE A 15 -46.85 -49.37 -1.26
C ILE A 15 -45.36 -49.74 -1.20
N GLY A 16 -45.03 -50.95 -0.75
CA GLY A 16 -43.66 -51.44 -0.67
C GLY A 16 -42.98 -51.52 -2.04
N GLY A 17 -43.70 -52.02 -3.04
CA GLY A 17 -43.23 -52.08 -4.43
C GLY A 17 -42.98 -50.68 -5.01
N ALA A 18 -43.91 -49.75 -4.82
CA ALA A 18 -43.76 -48.37 -5.27
C ALA A 18 -42.55 -47.67 -4.62
N ALA A 19 -42.37 -47.83 -3.30
CA ALA A 19 -41.25 -47.26 -2.57
C ALA A 19 -39.89 -47.80 -3.05
N TYR A 20 -39.81 -49.10 -3.36
CA TYR A 20 -38.59 -49.71 -3.88
C TYR A 20 -38.19 -49.14 -5.25
N VAL A 21 -39.14 -49.00 -6.18
CA VAL A 21 -38.88 -48.45 -7.51
C VAL A 21 -38.43 -46.99 -7.44
N ILE A 22 -39.09 -46.17 -6.60
CA ILE A 22 -38.69 -44.77 -6.39
C ILE A 22 -37.26 -44.70 -5.84
N ARG A 23 -36.92 -45.53 -4.86
CA ARG A 23 -35.59 -45.55 -4.24
C ARG A 23 -34.50 -45.97 -5.23
N GLN A 24 -34.79 -46.95 -6.09
CA GLN A 24 -33.86 -47.39 -7.13
C GLN A 24 -33.61 -46.30 -8.16
N ARG A 25 -34.67 -45.66 -8.66
CA ARG A 25 -34.56 -44.54 -9.61
C ARG A 25 -33.83 -43.34 -9.04
N ASN A 26 -34.07 -43.02 -7.77
CA ASN A 26 -33.36 -41.93 -7.10
C ASN A 26 -31.86 -42.21 -6.97
N ARG A 27 -31.45 -43.46 -6.72
CA ARG A 27 -30.02 -43.82 -6.67
C ARG A 27 -29.34 -43.62 -8.01
N GLU A 28 -29.93 -44.12 -9.09
CA GLU A 28 -29.41 -43.95 -10.45
C GLU A 28 -29.36 -42.47 -10.86
N ALA A 29 -30.42 -41.71 -10.57
CA ALA A 29 -30.45 -40.27 -10.81
C ALA A 29 -29.39 -39.51 -10.01
N ASN A 30 -29.15 -39.89 -8.76
CA ASN A 30 -28.12 -39.27 -7.92
C ASN A 30 -26.71 -39.59 -8.44
N ILE A 31 -26.47 -40.82 -8.89
CA ILE A 31 -25.19 -41.20 -9.51
C ILE A 31 -24.96 -40.40 -10.79
N ALA A 32 -25.94 -40.36 -11.69
CA ALA A 32 -25.86 -39.59 -12.93
C ALA A 32 -25.63 -38.09 -12.68
N ARG A 33 -26.33 -37.50 -11.69
CA ARG A 33 -26.12 -36.10 -11.28
C ARG A 33 -24.72 -35.88 -10.72
N ALA A 34 -24.19 -36.80 -9.91
CA ALA A 34 -22.84 -36.69 -9.38
C ALA A 34 -21.79 -36.72 -10.51
N ASP A 35 -21.95 -37.59 -11.50
CA ASP A 35 -21.05 -37.66 -12.66
C ASP A 35 -21.17 -36.40 -13.54
N GLN A 36 -22.38 -35.86 -13.69
CA GLN A 36 -22.59 -34.58 -14.37
C GLN A 36 -21.89 -33.43 -13.63
N LEU A 37 -22.01 -33.35 -12.30
CA LEU A 37 -21.32 -32.34 -11.49
C LEU A 37 -19.80 -32.48 -11.57
N ARG A 38 -19.27 -33.71 -11.54
CA ARG A 38 -17.83 -33.95 -11.72
C ARG A 38 -17.35 -33.48 -13.10
N THR A 39 -18.12 -33.76 -14.14
CA THR A 39 -17.79 -33.35 -15.51
C THR A 39 -17.86 -31.84 -15.66
N GLN A 40 -18.91 -31.19 -15.12
CA GLN A 40 -19.04 -29.74 -15.13
C GLN A 40 -17.92 -29.05 -14.37
N ALA A 41 -17.57 -29.55 -13.18
CA ALA A 41 -16.46 -29.05 -12.38
C ALA A 41 -15.13 -29.21 -13.11
N ALA A 42 -14.89 -30.36 -13.76
CA ALA A 42 -13.68 -30.58 -14.56
C ALA A 42 -13.60 -29.62 -15.76
N THR A 43 -14.70 -29.42 -16.50
CA THR A 43 -14.76 -28.48 -17.62
C THR A 43 -14.55 -27.03 -17.16
N GLN A 44 -15.13 -26.64 -16.02
CA GLN A 44 -14.94 -25.31 -15.46
C GLN A 44 -13.51 -25.13 -14.96
N ALA A 45 -12.95 -26.12 -14.27
CA ALA A 45 -11.56 -26.11 -13.82
C ALA A 45 -10.59 -25.99 -14.99
N GLN A 46 -10.85 -26.64 -16.12
CA GLN A 46 -10.01 -26.55 -17.31
C GLN A 46 -9.96 -25.14 -17.90
N SER A 47 -11.03 -24.35 -17.79
CA SER A 47 -11.08 -22.98 -18.31
C SER A 47 -10.60 -21.94 -17.32
N THR A 48 -10.75 -22.16 -16.01
CA THR A 48 -10.41 -21.18 -14.97
C THR A 48 -9.04 -21.42 -14.34
N LEU A 49 -8.62 -22.66 -14.12
CA LEU A 49 -7.39 -22.97 -13.39
C LEU A 49 -6.13 -22.50 -14.12
N PRO A 50 -5.91 -22.78 -15.41
CA PRO A 50 -4.70 -22.32 -16.10
C PRO A 50 -4.48 -20.80 -16.01
N PRO A 51 -5.45 -19.94 -16.38
CA PRO A 51 -5.22 -18.49 -16.32
C PRO A 51 -5.18 -17.94 -14.88
N THR A 52 -5.66 -18.67 -13.87
CA THR A 52 -5.44 -18.28 -12.47
C THR A 52 -4.06 -18.68 -11.96
N GLN A 53 -3.55 -19.83 -12.38
CA GLN A 53 -2.19 -20.29 -12.04
C GLN A 53 -1.14 -19.42 -12.72
N ASP A 54 -1.34 -19.07 -13.99
CA ASP A 54 -0.44 -18.18 -14.73
C ASP A 54 -0.34 -16.80 -14.05
N ARG A 55 -1.48 -16.22 -13.65
CA ARG A 55 -1.50 -14.94 -12.90
C ARG A 55 -0.83 -15.05 -11.54
N ALA A 56 -1.00 -16.18 -10.85
CA ALA A 56 -0.33 -16.42 -9.57
C ALA A 56 1.20 -16.50 -9.76
N ALA A 57 1.66 -17.26 -10.76
CA ALA A 57 3.07 -17.37 -11.10
C ALA A 57 3.68 -16.02 -11.54
N GLU A 58 2.96 -15.24 -12.33
CA GLU A 58 3.37 -13.88 -12.70
C GLU A 58 3.46 -12.94 -11.48
N ALA A 59 2.53 -13.06 -10.53
CA ALA A 59 2.55 -12.27 -9.30
C ALA A 59 3.72 -12.66 -8.38
N GLU A 60 4.00 -13.96 -8.28
CA GLU A 60 5.17 -14.48 -7.56
C GLU A 60 6.48 -13.99 -8.17
N ALA A 61 6.63 -14.10 -9.50
CA ALA A 61 7.82 -13.61 -10.20
C ALA A 61 8.04 -12.10 -9.98
N LYS A 62 6.98 -11.29 -10.06
CA LYS A 62 7.06 -9.84 -9.77
C LYS A 62 7.45 -9.57 -8.32
N ALA A 63 6.99 -10.37 -7.38
CA ALA A 63 7.36 -10.23 -5.97
C ALA A 63 8.83 -10.57 -5.74
N GLU A 64 9.36 -11.60 -6.41
CA GLU A 64 10.78 -11.95 -6.37
C GLU A 64 11.66 -10.86 -6.99
N GLU A 65 11.27 -10.33 -8.14
CA GLU A 65 11.96 -9.19 -8.78
C GLU A 65 12.00 -7.96 -7.87
N ALA A 66 10.88 -7.64 -7.22
CA ALA A 66 10.80 -6.51 -6.30
C ALA A 66 11.71 -6.70 -5.06
N ARG A 67 11.79 -7.93 -4.53
CA ARG A 67 12.73 -8.25 -3.43
C ARG A 67 14.18 -8.09 -3.87
N ALA A 68 14.54 -8.63 -5.03
CA ALA A 68 15.89 -8.50 -5.56
C ALA A 68 16.27 -7.03 -5.85
N ALA A 69 15.31 -6.20 -6.29
CA ALA A 69 15.53 -4.77 -6.46
C ALA A 69 15.73 -4.05 -5.12
N ALA A 70 14.95 -4.41 -4.09
CA ALA A 70 15.10 -3.85 -2.75
C ALA A 70 16.46 -4.19 -2.14
N GLU A 71 16.89 -5.46 -2.21
CA GLU A 71 18.20 -5.90 -1.72
C GLU A 71 19.36 -5.14 -2.38
N ARG A 72 19.28 -4.88 -3.70
CA ARG A 72 20.30 -4.08 -4.39
C ARG A 72 20.31 -2.64 -3.92
N ALA A 73 19.14 -2.03 -3.74
CA ALA A 73 19.03 -0.66 -3.27
C ALA A 73 19.55 -0.52 -1.82
N GLU A 74 19.31 -1.52 -0.97
CA GLU A 74 19.86 -1.57 0.39
C GLU A 74 21.38 -1.67 0.37
N ALA A 75 21.96 -2.55 -0.45
CA ALA A 75 23.40 -2.68 -0.60
C ALA A 75 24.04 -1.37 -1.09
N GLU A 76 23.45 -0.72 -2.10
CA GLU A 76 23.93 0.59 -2.59
C GLU A 76 23.86 1.67 -1.50
N ALA A 77 22.78 1.68 -0.70
CA ALA A 77 22.65 2.61 0.42
C ALA A 77 23.69 2.36 1.51
N GLU A 78 24.01 1.10 1.81
CA GLU A 78 25.07 0.74 2.76
C GLU A 78 26.45 1.17 2.25
N GLU A 79 26.76 0.90 0.99
CA GLU A 79 28.00 1.34 0.35
C GLU A 79 28.14 2.87 0.39
N ALA A 80 27.07 3.61 0.08
CA ALA A 80 27.06 5.06 0.14
C ALA A 80 27.29 5.58 1.57
N ARG A 81 26.71 4.95 2.59
CA ARG A 81 26.94 5.31 4.01
C ARG A 81 28.39 5.07 4.41
N VAL A 82 28.97 3.94 4.01
CA VAL A 82 30.37 3.63 4.29
C VAL A 82 31.28 4.63 3.58
N ALA A 83 31.01 4.95 2.31
CA ALA A 83 31.79 5.94 1.56
C ALA A 83 31.70 7.34 2.20
N ALA A 84 30.51 7.76 2.64
CA ALA A 84 30.32 9.02 3.35
C ALA A 84 31.12 9.07 4.67
N ALA A 85 31.03 8.02 5.48
CA ALA A 85 31.79 7.92 6.73
C ALA A 85 33.31 7.94 6.49
N GLN A 86 33.79 7.29 5.43
CA GLN A 86 35.19 7.34 5.04
C GLN A 86 35.62 8.75 4.60
N ALA A 87 34.78 9.44 3.81
CA ALA A 87 35.06 10.80 3.38
C ALA A 87 35.13 11.77 4.58
N GLU A 88 34.23 11.61 5.55
CA GLU A 88 34.24 12.38 6.79
C GLU A 88 35.52 12.12 7.60
N ALA A 89 35.90 10.84 7.80
CA ALA A 89 37.13 10.48 8.51
C ALA A 89 38.40 11.02 7.81
N GLN A 90 38.42 11.01 6.47
CA GLN A 90 39.52 11.60 5.69
C GLN A 90 39.57 13.12 5.86
N HIS A 91 38.41 13.79 5.87
CA HIS A 91 38.33 15.23 6.06
C HIS A 91 38.81 15.63 7.47
N GLU A 92 38.33 14.95 8.51
CA GLU A 92 38.79 15.16 9.87
C GLU A 92 40.30 14.91 10.01
N GLY A 93 40.81 13.84 9.38
CA GLY A 93 42.24 13.55 9.34
C GLY A 93 43.08 14.65 8.70
N GLN A 94 42.55 15.30 7.65
CA GLN A 94 43.20 16.45 7.01
C GLN A 94 43.20 17.68 7.91
N VAL A 95 42.08 18.00 8.56
CA VAL A 95 42.00 19.13 9.52
C VAL A 95 43.01 18.91 10.66
N ARG A 96 43.03 17.71 11.26
CA ARG A 96 44.00 17.38 12.32
C ARG A 96 45.45 17.42 11.84
N ALA A 97 45.71 17.09 10.57
CA ALA A 97 47.04 17.22 9.99
C ALA A 97 47.44 18.69 9.79
N ALA A 98 46.51 19.55 9.40
CA ALA A 98 46.74 20.99 9.26
C ALA A 98 46.99 21.66 10.62
N ASP A 99 46.17 21.36 11.63
CA ASP A 99 46.29 21.91 12.98
C ASP A 99 47.65 21.59 13.62
N ARG A 100 48.17 20.38 13.41
CA ARG A 100 49.52 19.98 13.87
C ARG A 100 50.67 20.82 13.30
N LEU A 101 50.45 21.45 12.15
CA LEU A 101 51.44 22.30 11.50
C LEU A 101 51.27 23.78 11.87
N ASP A 102 50.12 24.18 12.42
CA ASP A 102 49.86 25.56 12.83
C ASP A 102 50.33 25.81 14.27
N PRO A 103 51.39 26.60 14.49
CA PRO A 103 51.91 26.87 15.83
C PRO A 103 50.95 27.67 16.72
N ARG A 104 49.82 28.16 16.18
CA ARG A 104 48.77 28.85 16.95
C ARG A 104 47.78 27.88 17.59
N VAL A 105 47.73 26.62 17.15
CA VAL A 105 46.82 25.60 17.66
C VAL A 105 47.57 24.69 18.64
N ASP A 106 47.02 24.51 19.85
CA ASP A 106 47.55 23.58 20.84
C ASP A 106 46.82 22.23 20.74
N ASP A 107 47.33 21.37 19.86
CA ASP A 107 46.81 20.03 19.57
C ASP A 107 47.09 19.00 20.69
N ARG A 108 47.82 19.39 21.75
CA ARG A 108 48.18 18.51 22.88
C ARG A 108 47.35 18.75 24.13
N SER A 109 46.50 19.77 24.12
CA SER A 109 45.60 20.07 25.23
C SER A 109 44.50 18.99 25.35
N ASP A 110 44.09 18.67 26.59
CA ASP A 110 43.02 17.70 26.84
C ASP A 110 41.64 18.17 26.32
N ASP A 111 41.50 19.47 26.06
CA ASP A 111 40.29 20.12 25.53
C ASP A 111 40.31 20.27 23.99
N TYR A 112 41.29 19.69 23.28
CA TYR A 112 41.38 19.80 21.82
C TYR A 112 40.29 18.99 21.10
N ALA A 113 39.53 19.66 20.23
CA ALA A 113 38.59 19.06 19.30
C ALA A 113 38.77 19.66 17.89
N ALA A 114 38.99 18.80 16.90
CA ALA A 114 39.16 19.23 15.51
C ALA A 114 37.84 19.83 14.99
N GLN A 115 37.86 21.10 14.60
CA GLN A 115 36.67 21.79 14.06
C GLN A 115 36.51 21.46 12.57
N VAL A 116 35.69 20.47 12.28
CA VAL A 116 35.25 20.15 10.91
C VAL A 116 34.01 20.98 10.54
N GLY A 117 34.10 21.79 9.49
CA GLY A 117 32.97 22.57 8.99
C GLY A 117 31.86 21.66 8.44
N GLY A 118 30.62 21.85 8.91
CA GLY A 118 29.44 21.12 8.43
C GLY A 118 28.78 20.16 9.43
N THR A 119 29.35 19.95 10.63
CA THR A 119 28.63 19.29 11.72
C THR A 119 27.54 20.24 12.24
N VAL A 120 26.35 19.71 12.55
CA VAL A 120 25.11 20.44 12.85
C VAL A 120 25.25 21.51 13.94
N ASP A 121 26.28 21.42 14.78
CA ASP A 121 26.60 22.40 15.82
C ASP A 121 27.26 23.69 15.33
N GLN A 122 27.64 23.77 14.05
CA GLN A 122 28.09 25.00 13.40
C GLN A 122 26.95 25.70 12.64
N GLN A 123 25.80 25.92 13.31
CA GLN A 123 24.92 26.99 12.87
C GLN A 123 25.75 28.27 12.88
N PRO A 124 26.01 28.92 11.72
CA PRO A 124 26.70 30.20 11.72
C PRO A 124 25.85 31.11 12.59
N THR A 125 26.40 31.60 13.70
CA THR A 125 25.81 32.74 14.39
C THR A 125 25.63 33.80 13.30
N PRO A 126 24.39 34.14 12.89
CA PRO A 126 24.21 35.20 11.92
C PRO A 126 24.93 36.42 12.49
N PRO A 127 25.79 37.11 11.72
CA PRO A 127 26.48 38.28 12.23
C PRO A 127 25.40 39.19 12.81
N ALA A 128 25.53 39.50 14.11
CA ALA A 128 24.57 40.30 14.85
C ALA A 128 24.16 41.48 13.98
N GLU A 129 22.93 41.41 13.47
CA GLU A 129 22.40 42.39 12.55
C GLU A 129 22.48 43.72 13.29
N ALA A 130 23.35 44.60 12.82
CA ALA A 130 23.56 45.91 13.39
C ALA A 130 22.23 46.65 13.33
N ASN A 131 21.55 46.66 14.48
CA ASN A 131 20.42 47.48 14.87
C ASN A 131 20.02 48.55 13.83
N PRO A 132 19.07 48.28 12.92
CA PRO A 132 18.49 49.34 12.12
C PRO A 132 17.65 50.21 13.07
N ALA A 133 18.08 51.46 13.22
CA ALA A 133 17.41 52.49 14.00
C ALA A 133 15.89 52.57 13.71
N PRO A 134 15.06 52.93 14.71
CA PRO A 134 13.61 52.92 14.58
C PRO A 134 13.10 53.92 13.54
N GLN A 135 12.37 53.42 12.55
CA GLN A 135 11.58 54.24 11.62
C GLN A 135 10.29 54.69 12.31
N PRO A 136 9.96 56.00 12.34
CA PRO A 136 8.67 56.46 12.83
C PRO A 136 7.63 56.51 11.69
N GLU A 137 6.53 55.77 11.85
CA GLU A 137 5.25 56.09 11.17
C GLU A 137 4.53 57.21 11.96
N PRO A 138 3.76 58.12 11.31
CA PRO A 138 2.35 57.80 11.00
C PRO A 138 1.78 58.43 9.69
N GLN A 139 0.74 57.79 9.16
CA GLN A 139 -0.11 58.21 8.03
C GLN A 139 -1.06 59.38 8.37
N PRO A 140 -1.67 60.05 7.37
CA PRO A 140 -3.14 59.93 7.25
C PRO A 140 -3.74 59.98 5.81
N GLU A 141 -4.57 58.97 5.51
CA GLU A 141 -5.99 58.99 5.06
C GLU A 141 -6.50 59.64 3.72
N THR A 142 -6.94 58.75 2.80
CA THR A 142 -8.19 58.74 1.96
C THR A 142 -8.34 59.56 0.65
N PRO A 143 -9.31 59.27 -0.27
CA PRO A 143 -9.82 57.99 -0.82
C PRO A 143 -10.16 58.03 -2.34
N ALA A 144 -10.14 56.90 -3.08
CA ALA A 144 -10.92 56.74 -4.35
C ALA A 144 -11.07 55.28 -4.85
N THR A 145 -12.26 54.71 -4.64
CA THR A 145 -13.10 53.88 -5.55
C THR A 145 -12.54 52.72 -6.42
N LEU A 146 -12.87 51.47 -5.98
CA LEU A 146 -13.41 50.23 -6.65
C LEU A 146 -13.37 50.03 -8.20
N PRO A 147 -13.49 48.78 -8.77
CA PRO A 147 -13.64 47.44 -8.18
C PRO A 147 -12.67 46.34 -8.73
N GLN A 148 -12.74 45.16 -8.11
CA GLN A 148 -12.02 43.91 -8.35
C GLN A 148 -12.04 43.40 -9.81
N ARG A 149 -10.89 42.92 -10.29
CA ARG A 149 -10.76 41.94 -11.39
C ARG A 149 -9.69 40.90 -11.05
N THR A 150 -10.10 39.78 -10.48
CA THR A 150 -9.35 38.51 -10.58
C THR A 150 -9.51 38.01 -12.01
N ARG A 151 -8.49 38.22 -12.85
CA ARG A 151 -8.46 37.73 -14.24
C ARG A 151 -7.28 36.76 -14.37
N GLY A 152 -7.57 35.49 -14.11
CA GLY A 152 -6.60 34.40 -14.20
C GLY A 152 -7.18 33.00 -14.01
N ALA A 153 -8.46 32.86 -13.63
CA ALA A 153 -9.17 31.58 -13.66
C ALA A 153 -9.77 31.36 -15.06
N GLN A 154 -8.91 31.10 -16.03
CA GLN A 154 -9.29 30.69 -17.39
C GLN A 154 -9.10 29.16 -17.49
N GLU A 155 -10.22 28.45 -17.38
CA GLU A 155 -10.60 27.35 -18.27
C GLU A 155 -9.63 26.15 -18.45
N MET A 156 -9.87 25.08 -17.70
CA MET A 156 -9.58 23.71 -18.12
C MET A 156 -10.88 22.89 -18.09
N PRO A 157 -11.37 22.36 -19.22
CA PRO A 157 -12.57 21.52 -19.26
C PRO A 157 -12.17 20.06 -19.05
N GLY A 158 -12.52 19.46 -17.90
CA GLY A 158 -12.38 18.02 -17.74
C GLY A 158 -12.36 17.50 -16.30
N LYS A 159 -13.56 17.12 -15.82
CA LYS A 159 -13.88 16.22 -14.69
C LYS A 159 -13.76 16.78 -13.25
N PRO A 160 -14.85 16.76 -12.46
CA PRO A 160 -14.73 16.90 -11.01
C PRO A 160 -14.15 15.62 -10.39
N ILE A 161 -13.14 15.82 -9.55
CA ILE A 161 -12.73 14.88 -8.50
C ILE A 161 -13.68 15.17 -7.32
N GLU A 162 -14.65 14.28 -7.09
CA GLU A 162 -15.28 14.12 -5.78
C GLU A 162 -14.83 12.77 -5.23
N THR A 163 -13.85 12.82 -4.35
CA THR A 163 -13.59 11.81 -3.33
C THR A 163 -13.88 12.50 -2.00
N ASP A 164 -14.98 12.13 -1.36
CA ASP A 164 -14.97 11.49 -0.05
C ASP A 164 -16.36 11.48 0.60
N GLY A 165 -16.79 10.28 1.00
CA GLY A 165 -17.61 10.13 2.20
C GLY A 165 -19.12 9.95 2.03
N SER A 166 -19.59 8.77 2.44
CA SER A 166 -20.95 8.43 2.86
C SER A 166 -21.95 7.99 1.77
N GLY A 167 -22.18 6.68 1.72
CA GLY A 167 -23.23 6.08 0.90
C GLY A 167 -23.39 4.61 1.25
N GLY A 168 -23.95 4.33 2.43
CA GLY A 168 -24.17 2.99 2.94
C GLY A 168 -25.08 2.16 2.04
N TRP A 169 -24.54 1.05 1.52
CA TRP A 169 -25.30 0.02 0.81
C TRP A 169 -25.84 -1.00 1.81
N PHE A 170 -26.84 -0.59 2.59
CA PHE A 170 -27.75 -1.48 3.30
C PHE A 170 -29.18 -0.96 3.14
N THR A 171 -29.99 -1.59 2.29
CA THR A 171 -31.12 -2.42 2.72
C THR A 171 -31.95 -2.87 1.52
N ARG A 172 -32.15 -4.18 1.49
CA ARG A 172 -33.17 -4.93 0.76
C ARG A 172 -34.54 -4.50 1.29
N LYS A 173 -35.51 -4.16 0.43
CA LYS A 173 -36.93 -4.12 0.81
C LYS A 173 -37.80 -4.61 -0.33
N ASP A 174 -37.98 -5.93 -0.35
CA ASP A 174 -39.18 -6.57 -0.87
C ASP A 174 -40.25 -6.49 0.24
N SER A 175 -41.40 -5.88 -0.04
CA SER A 175 -42.71 -6.09 0.60
C SER A 175 -43.78 -5.45 -0.25
#